data_AF-A0A521C775-F1
#
_entry.id   AF-A0A521C775-F1
#
_cell.length_a   1.000
_cell.length_b   1.000
_cell.length_c   1.000
_cell.angle_alpha   90.00
_cell.angle_beta   90.00
_cell.angle_gamma   90.00
#
_symmetry.space_group_name_H-M   'P 1'
#
loop_
_entity.id
_entity.type
_entity.pdbx_description
1 polymer ?
#
loop_
_entity_poly.entity_id
_entity_poly.type
_entity_poly.pdbx_seq_one_letter_code
_entity_poly.pdbx_strand_id
1 'polypeptide(L)'
;MPDARPISEGDADRVRSAVAGVRAAQEELERSVAQALLNGSSVRAVAELGLSPNTVQKYGRAHGWPTEENRSRFNESRWDRFGREEYEQRA
;
A
#
# COMPACT_ATOMS: atom_id res chain seq x y z
N MET A 1 -42.98 -2.07 -2.25
CA MET A 1 -41.82 -1.16 -2.20
C MET A 1 -41.37 -1.04 -0.75
N PRO A 2 -40.07 -1.11 -0.43
CA PRO A 2 -39.60 -0.72 0.90
C PRO A 2 -39.92 0.76 1.14
N ASP A 3 -40.35 1.08 2.36
CA ASP A 3 -40.74 2.42 2.78
C ASP A 3 -39.48 3.30 2.95
N ALA A 4 -39.32 4.28 2.05
CA ALA A 4 -38.15 5.16 2.00
C ALA A 4 -38.27 6.28 3.04
N ARG A 5 -38.08 5.94 4.31
CA ARG A 5 -38.05 6.93 5.40
C ARG A 5 -36.70 7.67 5.42
N PRO A 6 -36.70 8.99 5.64
CA PRO A 6 -35.47 9.75 5.83
C PRO A 6 -34.75 9.29 7.12
N ILE A 7 -33.42 9.41 7.12
CA ILE A 7 -32.60 9.15 8.31
C ILE A 7 -32.88 10.23 9.38
N SER A 8 -32.91 9.84 10.66
CA SER A 8 -33.00 10.82 11.75
C SER A 8 -31.69 11.62 11.87
N GLU A 9 -31.75 12.86 12.36
CA GLU A 9 -30.55 13.66 12.55
C GLU A 9 -29.53 12.98 13.49
N GLY A 10 -30.01 12.39 14.60
CA GLY A 10 -29.15 11.67 15.54
C GLY A 10 -28.48 10.43 14.95
N ASP A 11 -29.16 9.68 14.07
CA ASP A 11 -28.54 8.55 13.38
C ASP A 11 -27.57 9.03 12.30
N ALA A 12 -27.89 10.12 11.60
CA ALA A 12 -27.01 10.73 10.62
C ALA A 12 -25.69 11.19 11.26
N ASP A 13 -25.74 11.82 12.42
CA ASP A 13 -24.54 12.26 13.15
C ASP A 13 -23.69 11.08 13.62
N ARG A 14 -24.31 10.02 14.14
CA ARG A 14 -23.59 8.78 14.51
C ARG A 14 -22.88 8.17 13.31
N VAL A 15 -23.56 8.06 12.16
CA VAL A 15 -22.97 7.52 10.93
C VAL A 15 -21.85 8.42 10.41
N ARG A 16 -22.03 9.75 10.37
CA ARG A 16 -20.98 10.68 9.92
C ARG A 16 -19.74 10.59 10.80
N SER A 17 -19.92 10.52 12.13
CA SER A 17 -18.81 10.36 13.07
C SER A 17 -18.07 9.04 12.84
N ALA A 18 -18.79 7.94 12.65
CA ALA A 18 -18.17 6.64 12.37
C ALA A 18 -17.40 6.66 11.03
N VAL A 19 -17.97 7.26 9.99
CA VAL A 19 -17.30 7.42 8.69
C VAL A 19 -16.03 8.27 8.81
N ALA A 20 -16.06 9.35 9.60
CA ALA A 20 -14.88 10.17 9.86
C ALA A 20 -13.78 9.35 10.55
N GLY A 21 -14.12 8.53 11.55
CA GLY A 21 -13.18 7.62 12.21
C GLY A 21 -12.56 6.60 11.25
N VAL A 22 -13.37 5.99 10.38
CA VAL A 22 -12.87 5.06 9.35
C VAL A 22 -11.90 5.75 8.40
N ARG A 23 -12.21 6.98 7.96
CA ARG A 23 -11.32 7.73 7.06
C ARG A 23 -9.98 8.07 7.73
N ALA A 24 -10.01 8.51 8.98
CA ALA A 24 -8.79 8.81 9.72
C ALA A 24 -7.89 7.56 9.89
N ALA A 25 -8.48 6.42 10.27
CA ALA A 25 -7.77 5.16 10.40
C ALA A 25 -7.21 4.67 9.05
N GLN A 26 -7.97 4.86 7.97
CA GLN A 26 -7.53 4.56 6.61
C GLN A 26 -6.32 5.41 6.22
N GLU A 27 -6.35 6.72 6.44
CA GLU A 27 -5.22 7.62 6.15
C GLU A 27 -3.95 7.26 6.95
N GLU A 28 -4.11 6.81 8.20
CA GLU A 28 -2.99 6.31 9.02
C GLU A 28 -2.41 5.02 8.46
N LEU A 29 -3.25 4.07 8.05
CA LEU A 29 -2.82 2.83 7.41
C LEU A 29 -2.04 3.10 6.12
N GLU A 30 -2.56 3.97 5.25
CA GLU A 30 -1.91 4.30 3.97
C GLU A 30 -0.52 4.89 4.18
N ARG A 31 -0.39 5.85 5.10
CA ARG A 31 0.90 6.45 5.44
C ARG A 31 1.86 5.45 6.06
N SER A 32 1.40 4.58 6.95
CA SER A 32 2.24 3.57 7.61
C SER A 32 2.79 2.56 6.60
N VAL A 33 1.94 2.09 5.67
CA VAL A 33 2.34 1.21 4.57
C VAL A 33 3.39 1.89 3.69
N ALA A 34 3.15 3.13 3.28
CA ALA A 34 4.10 3.87 2.47
C ALA A 34 5.44 4.06 3.19
N GLN A 35 5.42 4.45 4.47
CA GLN A 35 6.65 4.65 5.24
C GLN A 35 7.46 3.37 5.36
N ALA A 36 6.81 2.22 5.55
CA ALA A 36 7.50 0.93 5.56
C ALA A 36 8.23 0.65 4.24
N LEU A 37 7.58 0.95 3.09
CA LEU A 37 8.17 0.78 1.77
C LEU A 37 9.33 1.77 1.51
N LEU A 38 9.18 3.02 1.93
CA LEU A 38 10.23 4.04 1.87
C LEU A 38 11.46 3.65 2.71
N ASN A 39 11.24 3.00 3.86
CA ASN A 39 12.31 2.46 4.70
C ASN A 39 12.97 1.20 4.11
N GLY A 40 12.50 0.70 2.95
CA GLY A 40 13.11 -0.41 2.22
C GLY A 40 12.43 -1.77 2.42
N SER A 41 11.31 -1.85 3.13
CA SER A 41 10.54 -3.09 3.22
C SER A 41 10.04 -3.53 1.84
N SER A 42 9.99 -4.85 1.61
CA SER A 42 9.42 -5.39 0.37
C SER A 42 7.89 -5.34 0.38
N VAL A 43 7.28 -5.21 -0.80
CA VAL A 43 5.82 -5.30 -0.96
C VAL A 43 5.27 -6.61 -0.38
N ARG A 44 6.01 -7.72 -0.52
CA ARG A 44 5.63 -9.02 0.02
C ARG A 44 5.54 -9.00 1.55
N ALA A 45 6.58 -8.51 2.23
CA ALA A 45 6.62 -8.48 3.68
C ALA A 45 5.48 -7.63 4.27
N VAL A 46 5.15 -6.51 3.61
CA VAL A 46 4.01 -5.68 4.04
C VAL A 46 2.66 -6.35 3.73
N ALA A 47 2.54 -7.07 2.62
CA ALA A 47 1.32 -7.79 2.25
C ALA A 47 0.98 -8.93 3.22
N GLU A 48 2.00 -9.57 3.81
CA GLU A 48 1.83 -10.61 4.84
C GLU A 48 1.11 -10.10 6.11
N LEU A 49 1.01 -8.77 6.30
CA LEU A 49 0.24 -8.13 7.37
C LEU A 49 -1.27 -8.02 7.11
N GLY A 50 -1.78 -8.72 6.09
CA GLY A 50 -3.22 -8.78 5.78
C GLY A 50 -3.70 -7.81 4.71
N LEU A 51 -2.77 -7.26 3.90
CA LEU A 51 -3.09 -6.40 2.77
C LEU A 51 -2.83 -7.12 1.46
N SER A 52 -3.66 -6.89 0.45
CA SER A 52 -3.33 -7.35 -0.90
C SER A 52 -2.05 -6.66 -1.40
N PRO A 53 -1.18 -7.34 -2.17
CA PRO A 53 0.00 -6.69 -2.77
C PRO A 53 -0.35 -5.45 -3.62
N ASN A 54 -1.49 -5.47 -4.31
CA ASN A 54 -1.98 -4.34 -5.10
C ASN A 54 -2.33 -3.14 -4.20
N THR A 55 -2.95 -3.37 -3.05
CA THR A 55 -3.26 -2.34 -2.06
C THR A 55 -1.97 -1.71 -1.53
N VAL A 56 -0.98 -2.52 -1.18
CA VAL A 56 0.34 -2.06 -0.70
C VAL A 56 1.01 -1.17 -1.75
N GLN A 57 1.04 -1.61 -3.01
CA GLN A 57 1.62 -0.81 -4.10
C GLN A 57 0.84 0.48 -4.36
N LYS A 58 -0.49 0.45 -4.28
CA LYS A 58 -1.34 1.65 -4.42
C LYS A 58 -0.97 2.70 -3.38
N TYR A 59 -0.89 2.32 -2.11
CA TYR A 59 -0.56 3.25 -1.02
C TYR A 59 0.88 3.76 -1.12
N GLY A 60 1.83 2.87 -1.43
CA GLY A 60 3.21 3.29 -1.71
C GLY A 60 3.28 4.37 -2.80
N ARG A 61 2.63 4.15 -3.94
CA ARG A 61 2.62 5.08 -5.08
C ARG A 61 1.98 6.43 -4.73
N ALA A 62 0.91 6.43 -3.93
CA ALA A 62 0.27 7.66 -3.48
C ALA A 62 1.18 8.54 -2.61
N HIS A 63 2.21 7.96 -2.00
CA HIS A 63 3.10 8.61 -1.05
C HIS A 63 4.58 8.61 -1.49
N GLY A 64 4.85 8.49 -2.79
CA GLY A 64 6.19 8.70 -3.36
C GLY A 64 7.10 7.48 -3.45
N TRP A 65 6.61 6.28 -3.10
CA TRP A 65 7.31 5.03 -3.39
C TRP A 65 6.98 4.52 -4.81
N PRO A 66 7.94 3.99 -5.59
CA PRO A 66 9.34 3.74 -5.23
C PRO A 66 10.23 4.98 -5.39
N THR A 67 11.10 5.18 -4.40
CA THR A 67 12.20 6.15 -4.50
C THR A 67 13.22 5.71 -5.55
N GLU A 68 14.11 6.62 -5.96
CA GLU A 68 15.21 6.25 -6.85
C GLU A 68 16.11 5.18 -6.24
N GLU A 69 16.38 5.26 -4.92
CA GLU A 69 17.13 4.22 -4.20
C GLU A 69 16.41 2.86 -4.22
N ASN A 70 15.09 2.83 -3.99
CA ASN A 70 14.31 1.60 -4.12
C ASN A 70 14.38 1.02 -5.55
N ARG A 71 14.42 1.88 -6.58
CA ARG A 71 14.56 1.45 -7.98
C ARG A 71 15.95 0.89 -8.24
N SER A 72 17.00 1.55 -7.77
CA SER A 72 18.39 1.07 -7.90
C SER A 72 18.56 -0.29 -7.24
N ARG A 73 18.13 -0.45 -5.98
CA ARG A 73 18.19 -1.74 -5.27
C ARG A 73 17.41 -2.85 -5.98
N PHE A 74 16.24 -2.53 -6.55
CA PHE A 74 15.47 -3.49 -7.35
C PHE A 74 16.21 -3.90 -8.63
N ASN A 75 16.81 -2.94 -9.33
CA ASN A 75 17.59 -3.18 -10.55
C ASN A 75 18.87 -3.96 -10.27
N GLU A 76 19.59 -3.64 -9.19
CA GLU A 76 20.75 -4.39 -8.70
C GLU A 76 20.37 -5.82 -8.34
N SER A 77 19.28 -6.02 -7.58
CA SER A 77 18.76 -7.35 -7.24
C SER A 77 18.39 -8.18 -8.48
N ARG A 78 17.90 -7.53 -9.56
CA ARG A 78 17.65 -8.22 -10.83
C ARG A 78 18.94 -8.53 -11.58
N TRP A 79 19.92 -7.63 -11.59
CA TRP A 79 21.23 -7.86 -12.22
C TRP A 79 21.98 -8.99 -11.52
N ASP A 80 21.97 -9.05 -10.19
CA ASP A 80 22.59 -10.15 -9.44
C ASP A 80 21.94 -11.51 -9.75
N ARG A 81 20.61 -11.52 -9.91
CA ARG A 81 19.87 -12.75 -10.20
C ARG A 81 20.01 -13.22 -11.66
N PHE A 82 19.87 -12.32 -12.63
CA PHE A 82 19.78 -12.68 -14.06
C PHE A 82 21.05 -12.38 -14.85
N GLY A 83 21.80 -11.35 -14.46
CA GLY A 83 23.05 -10.97 -15.13
C GLY A 83 24.20 -11.94 -14.84
N ARG A 84 24.22 -12.57 -13.66
CA ARG A 84 25.19 -13.64 -13.36
C ARG A 84 24.92 -14.88 -14.21
N GLU A 85 23.65 -15.29 -14.31
CA GLU A 85 23.24 -16.48 -15.09
C GLU A 85 23.50 -16.31 -16.60
N GLU A 86 23.26 -15.13 -17.18
CA GLU A 86 23.56 -14.87 -18.60
C GLU A 86 25.07 -14.78 -18.90
N TYR A 87 25.88 -14.28 -17.97
CA TYR A 87 27.34 -14.17 -18.14
C TYR A 87 28.04 -15.52 -17.98
N GLU A 88 27.59 -16.37 -17.05
CA GLU A 88 28.10 -17.75 -16.89
C GLU A 88 27.66 -18.69 -18.04
N GLN A 89 26.53 -18.45 -18.70
CA GLN A 89 26.10 -19.25 -19.86
C GLN A 89 26.80 -18.83 -21.18
N ARG A 90 27.49 -17.68 -21.21
CA ARG A 90 28.20 -17.16 -22.39
C ARG A 90 29.72 -17.20 -22.29
N ALA A 91 30.28 -17.56 -21.13
CA ALA A 91 31.71 -17.73 -20.88
C ALA A 91 32.11 -19.21 -21.00
#